data_AF-A0A1J8QI73-F1
#
_entry.id   AF-A0A1J8QI73-F1
#
_cell.length_a   1.000
_cell.length_b   1.000
_cell.length_c   1.000
_cell.angle_alpha   90.00
_cell.angle_beta   90.00
_cell.angle_gamma   90.00
#
_symmetry.space_group_name_H-M   'P 1'
#
loop_
_entity.id
_entity.type
_entity.pdbx_description
1 polymer ?
#
loop_
_entity_poly.entity_id
_entity_poly.type
_entity_poly.pdbx_seq_one_letter_code
_entity_poly.pdbx_strand_id
1 'polypeptide(L)'
;MNSFSDKLSVGNFIALRPAQYALQKINNFELVELWYFSQEGCKDALSTSRTIAEDAFGLTKIDDSLAIRPLSAFKGSRAVLADHQLSFSTFLRAKNSFLSHISKAKRPQEHVDSL
;
A
#
# COMPACT_ATOMS: atom_id res chain seq x y z
N MET A 1 12.15 -31.59 -0.27
CA MET A 1 12.53 -31.10 -1.62
C MET A 1 11.30 -30.45 -2.23
N ASN A 2 11.32 -29.14 -2.48
CA ASN A 2 10.23 -28.45 -3.16
C ASN A 2 10.37 -28.70 -4.67
N SER A 3 9.35 -29.29 -5.29
CA SER A 3 9.31 -29.53 -6.74
C SER A 3 9.13 -28.21 -7.48
N PHE A 4 10.05 -27.91 -8.40
CA PHE A 4 9.88 -26.82 -9.35
C PHE A 4 8.73 -27.18 -10.31
N SER A 5 7.67 -26.38 -10.33
CA SER A 5 6.56 -26.54 -11.26
C SER A 5 6.83 -25.71 -12.52
N ASP A 6 7.31 -26.37 -13.57
CA ASP A 6 7.64 -25.78 -14.89
C ASP A 6 6.43 -25.16 -15.62
N LYS A 7 5.22 -25.37 -15.10
CA LYS A 7 3.96 -24.84 -15.65
C LYS A 7 3.56 -23.47 -15.09
N LEU A 8 4.28 -22.94 -14.10
CA LEU A 8 4.00 -21.63 -13.51
C LEU A 8 4.92 -20.58 -14.14
N SER A 9 4.52 -20.04 -15.29
CA SER A 9 5.17 -18.86 -15.84
C SER A 9 4.88 -17.65 -14.95
N VAL A 10 5.91 -17.03 -14.40
CA VAL A 10 5.77 -15.72 -13.74
C VAL A 10 5.36 -14.73 -14.83
N GLY A 11 4.14 -14.19 -14.75
CA GLY A 11 3.67 -13.21 -15.71
C GLY A 11 4.62 -12.00 -15.78
N ASN A 12 4.90 -11.51 -16.98
CA ASN A 12 5.80 -10.38 -17.23
C ASN A 12 5.24 -9.01 -16.74
N PHE A 13 4.24 -9.01 -15.86
CA PHE A 13 3.65 -7.78 -15.32
C PHE A 13 4.22 -7.49 -13.94
N ILE A 14 4.75 -6.28 -13.75
CA ILE A 14 5.10 -5.79 -12.41
C ILE A 14 3.78 -5.41 -11.73
N ALA A 15 3.42 -6.16 -10.69
CA ALA A 15 2.28 -5.79 -9.86
C ALA A 15 2.55 -4.41 -9.25
N LEU A 16 1.63 -3.47 -9.48
CA LEU A 16 1.68 -2.14 -8.86
C LEU A 16 1.56 -2.32 -7.34
N ARG A 17 2.62 -1.97 -6.61
CA ARG A 17 2.67 -2.04 -5.16
C ARG A 17 2.47 -0.64 -4.58
N PRO A 18 1.39 -0.41 -3.81
CA PRO A 18 1.20 0.84 -3.08
C PRO A 18 2.31 1.09 -2.05
N ALA A 19 2.45 2.34 -1.62
CA ALA A 19 3.40 2.73 -0.58
C ALA A 19 3.13 1.97 0.74
N GLN A 20 4.20 1.61 1.45
CA GLN A 20 4.08 0.92 2.74
C GLN A 20 3.28 1.74 3.77
N TYR A 21 3.42 3.08 3.72
CA TYR A 21 2.58 4.03 4.44
C TYR A 21 1.08 3.78 4.25
N ALA A 22 0.64 3.64 3.00
CA ALA A 22 -0.77 3.44 2.67
C ALA A 22 -1.29 2.08 3.13
N LEU A 23 -0.46 1.04 3.02
CA LEU A 23 -0.80 -0.30 3.52
C LEU A 23 -0.92 -0.33 5.05
N GLN A 24 -0.06 0.40 5.76
CA GLN A 24 -0.13 0.52 7.22
C GLN A 24 -1.39 1.24 7.65
N LYS A 25 -1.78 2.32 6.96
CA LYS A 25 -3.06 2.98 7.22
C LYS A 25 -4.26 2.06 7.04
N ILE A 26 -4.29 1.26 5.98
CA ILE A 26 -5.35 0.25 5.79
C ILE A 26 -5.41 -0.71 6.98
N ASN A 27 -4.25 -1.23 7.42
CA ASN A 27 -4.16 -2.17 8.54
C ASN A 27 -4.59 -1.55 9.87
N ASN A 28 -4.36 -0.26 10.06
CA ASN A 28 -4.77 0.51 11.24
C ASN A 28 -6.20 1.04 11.14
N PHE A 29 -6.94 0.73 10.07
CA PHE A 29 -8.28 1.27 9.81
C PHE A 29 -8.32 2.81 9.68
N GLU A 30 -7.21 3.42 9.26
CA GLU A 30 -7.09 4.86 9.06
C GLU A 30 -7.46 5.28 7.63
N LEU A 31 -7.88 6.54 7.48
CA LEU A 31 -8.12 7.16 6.19
C LEU A 31 -6.82 7.39 5.42
N VAL A 32 -6.81 7.00 4.14
CA VAL A 32 -5.69 7.13 3.21
C VAL A 32 -6.21 7.58 1.85
N GLU A 33 -5.49 8.50 1.22
CA GLU A 33 -5.83 9.03 -0.11
C GLU A 33 -5.76 7.93 -1.17
N LEU A 34 -6.74 7.89 -2.07
CA LEU A 34 -6.78 6.88 -3.13
C LEU A 34 -5.61 7.00 -4.10
N TRP A 35 -4.98 8.18 -4.18
CA TRP A 35 -3.79 8.41 -5.01
C TRP A 35 -2.70 7.35 -4.81
N TYR A 36 -2.49 6.86 -3.58
CA TYR A 36 -1.48 5.81 -3.31
C TYR A 36 -1.74 4.49 -4.05
N PHE A 37 -2.99 4.24 -4.45
CA PHE A 37 -3.42 3.04 -5.17
C PHE A 37 -3.52 3.26 -6.68
N SER A 38 -3.21 4.48 -7.16
CA SER A 38 -3.09 4.78 -8.58
C SER A 38 -1.74 4.31 -9.14
N GLN A 39 -1.62 4.33 -10.47
CA GLN A 39 -0.35 4.00 -11.13
C GLN A 39 0.76 5.00 -10.76
N GLU A 40 0.41 6.28 -10.64
CA GLU A 40 1.32 7.36 -10.25
C GLU A 40 1.80 7.17 -8.81
N GLY A 41 0.87 6.91 -7.87
CA GLY A 41 1.23 6.65 -6.48
C GLY A 41 2.09 5.41 -6.30
N CYS A 42 1.83 4.34 -7.07
CA CYS A 42 2.66 3.13 -7.04
C CYS A 42 4.06 3.36 -7.66
N LYS A 43 4.17 4.20 -8.70
CA LYS A 43 5.48 4.59 -9.26
C LYS A 43 6.29 5.43 -8.28
N ASP A 44 5.63 6.33 -7.56
CA ASP A 44 6.26 7.14 -6.51
C ASP A 44 6.69 6.29 -5.30
N ALA A 45 5.89 5.29 -4.93
CA ALA A 45 6.27 4.31 -3.93
C ALA A 45 7.53 3.53 -4.36
N LEU A 46 7.58 3.09 -5.61
CA LEU A 46 8.73 2.36 -6.17
C LEU A 46 9.99 3.22 -6.27
N SER A 47 9.87 4.50 -6.61
CA SER A 47 11.02 5.40 -6.65
C SER A 47 11.55 5.65 -5.24
N THR A 48 10.66 5.86 -4.27
CA THR A 48 11.00 6.08 -2.87
C THR A 48 11.62 4.84 -2.23
N SER A 49 11.13 3.63 -2.55
CA SER A 49 11.68 2.39 -2.01
C SER A 49 13.10 2.08 -2.49
N ARG A 50 13.54 2.70 -3.59
CA ARG A 50 14.92 2.58 -4.10
C ARG A 50 15.88 3.57 -3.47
N THR A 51 15.40 4.43 -2.57
CA THR A 51 16.22 5.39 -1.82
C THR A 51 16.40 4.93 -0.36
N ILE A 52 17.40 5.49 0.34
CA ILE A 52 17.84 5.15 1.72
C ILE A 52 16.70 5.10 2.77
N ALA A 53 15.51 5.62 2.46
CA ALA A 53 14.36 5.65 3.37
C ALA A 53 13.81 4.27 3.78
N GLU A 54 14.10 3.19 3.04
CA GLU A 54 13.79 1.80 3.47
C GLU A 54 14.83 1.22 4.43
N ASP A 55 16.09 1.70 4.38
CA ASP A 55 17.18 1.24 5.26
C ASP A 55 17.16 1.94 6.63
N ALA A 56 16.31 2.95 6.78
CA ALA A 56 16.10 3.65 8.04
C ALA A 56 14.92 3.04 8.81
N PHE A 57 15.19 2.60 10.04
CA PHE A 57 14.21 2.01 10.94
C PHE A 57 13.95 2.93 12.14
N GLY A 58 12.68 3.04 12.53
CA GLY A 58 12.25 3.74 13.74
C GLY A 58 11.74 2.78 14.81
N LEU A 59 11.83 3.21 16.06
CA LEU A 59 11.21 2.54 17.19
C LEU A 59 9.76 3.03 17.33
N THR A 60 8.82 2.10 17.40
CA THR A 60 7.40 2.38 17.62
C THR A 60 6.85 1.53 18.75
N LYS A 61 5.85 2.02 19.48
CA LYS A 61 5.15 1.26 20.51
C LYS A 61 3.95 0.56 19.87
N ILE A 62 3.86 -0.75 20.05
CA ILE A 62 2.69 -1.58 19.69
C ILE A 62 2.21 -2.22 20.98
N ASP A 63 1.00 -1.85 21.42
CA ASP A 63 0.44 -2.26 22.71
C ASP A 63 1.43 -1.98 23.84
N ASP A 64 1.94 -3.00 24.53
CA ASP A 64 2.92 -2.86 25.61
C ASP A 64 4.37 -3.20 25.19
N SER A 65 4.62 -3.35 23.89
CA SER A 65 5.92 -3.73 23.34
C SER A 65 6.52 -2.65 22.43
N LEU A 66 7.85 -2.57 22.44
CA LEU A 66 8.61 -1.77 21.48
C LEU A 66 8.89 -2.60 20.24
N ALA A 67 8.57 -2.07 19.06
CA ALA A 67 8.81 -2.71 17.78
C ALA A 67 9.66 -1.82 16.88
N ILE A 68 10.45 -2.46 16.02
CA ILE A 68 11.22 -1.80 14.98
C ILE A 68 10.40 -1.83 13.69
N ARG A 69 10.19 -0.67 13.05
CA ARG A 69 9.50 -0.58 11.76
C ARG A 69 10.26 0.33 10.78
N PRO A 70 10.22 0.03 9.47
CA PRO A 70 10.78 0.93 8.45
C PRO A 70 10.16 2.33 8.54
N LEU A 71 10.94 3.38 8.35
CA LEU A 71 10.40 4.75 8.36
C LEU A 71 9.43 5.01 7.20
N SER A 72 9.55 4.24 6.11
CA SER A 72 8.60 4.24 4.98
C SER A 72 7.16 3.87 5.38
N ALA A 73 6.97 3.23 6.54
CA ALA A 73 5.66 2.94 7.12
C ALA A 73 4.95 4.18 7.69
N PHE A 74 5.69 5.25 8.04
CA PHE A 74 5.16 6.39 8.79
C PHE A 74 5.10 7.69 7.97
N LYS A 75 5.90 7.78 6.90
CA LYS A 75 5.99 9.00 6.10
C LYS A 75 5.28 8.85 4.76
N GLY A 76 4.21 9.63 4.59
CA GLY A 76 3.51 9.74 3.31
C GLY A 76 4.35 10.46 2.24
N SER A 77 3.95 10.28 0.98
CA SER A 77 4.55 10.97 -0.15
C SER A 77 4.23 12.47 -0.10
N ARG A 78 5.18 13.29 -0.56
CA ARG A 78 4.95 14.73 -0.79
C ARG A 78 4.17 15.02 -2.07
N ALA A 79 4.09 14.03 -2.97
CA ALA A 79 3.38 14.14 -4.25
C ALA A 79 1.92 13.68 -4.15
N VAL A 80 1.45 13.31 -2.96
CA VAL A 80 0.08 12.86 -2.75
C VAL A 80 -0.92 13.93 -3.17
N LEU A 81 -1.97 13.49 -3.88
CA LEU A 81 -3.09 14.33 -4.27
C LEU A 81 -4.32 13.94 -3.45
N ALA A 82 -5.13 14.93 -3.09
CA ALA A 82 -6.43 14.69 -2.48
C ALA A 82 -7.38 14.03 -3.50
N ASP A 83 -8.33 13.23 -3.03
CA ASP A 83 -9.21 12.43 -3.91
C ASP A 83 -9.98 13.26 -4.94
N HIS A 84 -10.42 14.47 -4.57
CA HIS A 84 -11.15 15.39 -5.46
C HIS A 84 -10.25 16.04 -6.53
N GLN A 85 -8.93 15.96 -6.38
CA GLN A 85 -7.96 16.45 -7.37
C GLN A 85 -7.58 15.38 -8.39
N LEU A 86 -7.99 14.13 -8.18
CA LEU A 86 -7.78 13.05 -9.13
C LEU A 86 -8.73 13.19 -10.32
N SER A 87 -8.24 12.82 -11.51
CA SER A 87 -9.14 12.60 -12.64
C SER A 87 -10.14 11.50 -12.28
N PHE A 88 -11.39 11.60 -12.75
CA PHE A 88 -12.41 10.60 -12.44
C PHE A 88 -12.01 9.17 -12.84
N SER A 89 -11.32 9.03 -13.98
CA SER A 89 -10.77 7.74 -14.44
C SER A 89 -9.72 7.19 -13.47
N THR A 90 -8.79 8.03 -13.01
CA THR A 90 -7.78 7.66 -12.03
C THR A 90 -8.44 7.26 -10.70
N PHE A 91 -9.41 8.04 -10.24
CA PHE A 91 -10.17 7.78 -9.03
C PHE A 91 -10.83 6.39 -9.07
N LEU A 92 -11.57 6.06 -10.14
CA LEU A 92 -12.24 4.77 -10.27
C LEU A 92 -11.25 3.59 -10.26
N ARG A 93 -10.13 3.71 -10.98
CA ARG A 93 -9.11 2.66 -11.01
C ARG A 93 -8.43 2.49 -9.66
N ALA A 94 -8.06 3.60 -9.03
CA ALA A 94 -7.44 3.62 -7.71
C ALA A 94 -8.37 3.02 -6.65
N LYS A 95 -9.67 3.35 -6.68
CA LYS A 95 -10.70 2.76 -5.81
C LYS A 95 -10.75 1.24 -5.91
N ASN A 96 -10.75 0.69 -7.13
CA ASN A 96 -10.77 -0.77 -7.31
C ASN A 96 -9.51 -1.44 -6.75
N SER A 97 -8.34 -0.80 -6.95
CA SER A 97 -7.08 -1.26 -6.35
C SER A 97 -7.11 -1.19 -4.82
N PHE A 98 -7.64 -0.10 -4.26
CA PHE A 98 -7.84 0.09 -2.82
C PHE A 98 -8.74 -0.99 -2.20
N LEU A 99 -9.89 -1.27 -2.79
CA LEU A 99 -10.82 -2.31 -2.33
C LEU A 99 -10.16 -3.70 -2.34
N SER A 100 -9.35 -4.01 -3.34
CA SER A 100 -8.57 -5.26 -3.41
C SER A 100 -7.52 -5.38 -2.31
N HIS A 101 -6.98 -4.26 -1.81
CA HIS A 101 -6.05 -4.27 -0.69
C HIS A 101 -6.77 -4.36 0.65
N ILE A 102 -7.92 -3.71 0.81
CA ILE A 102 -8.72 -3.80 2.05
C ILE A 102 -9.27 -5.22 2.22
N SER A 103 -9.75 -5.87 1.16
CA SER A 103 -10.29 -7.24 1.26
C SER A 103 -9.22 -8.27 1.67
N LYS A 104 -7.95 -8.00 1.35
CA LYS A 104 -6.80 -8.82 1.79
C LYS A 104 -6.33 -8.49 3.19
N ALA A 105 -6.54 -7.26 3.66
CA ALA A 105 -6.31 -6.92 5.05
C ALA A 105 -7.34 -7.69 5.91
N LYS A 106 -6.97 -8.07 7.14
CA LYS A 106 -7.85 -8.80 8.07
C LYS A 106 -8.99 -7.92 8.60
N ARG A 107 -9.77 -7.29 7.71
CA ARG A 107 -10.98 -6.55 8.08
C ARG A 107 -12.14 -7.53 8.26
N PRO A 108 -12.98 -7.34 9.29
CA PRO A 108 -14.31 -7.94 9.34
C PRO A 108 -15.11 -7.51 8.08
N GLN A 109 -15.82 -8.45 7.46
CA GLN A 109 -16.55 -8.26 6.21
C GLN A 109 -17.54 -7.06 6.27
N GLU A 110 -18.14 -6.83 7.44
CA GLU A 110 -19.11 -5.74 7.70
C GLU A 110 -18.56 -4.33 7.37
N HIS A 111 -17.26 -4.11 7.51
CA HIS A 111 -16.63 -2.82 7.21
C HIS A 111 -16.25 -2.64 5.73
N VAL A 112 -16.26 -3.72 4.94
CA VAL A 112 -16.00 -3.66 3.49
C VAL A 112 -17.29 -3.30 2.74
N ASP A 113 -18.43 -3.82 3.19
CA ASP A 113 -19.73 -3.63 2.53
C ASP A 113 -20.33 -2.22 2.77
N SER A 114 -19.77 -1.45 3.71
CA SER A 114 -20.19 -0.07 4.03
C SER A 114 -19.46 1.02 3.24
N LEU A 115 -18.51 0.65 2.36
CA LEU A 115 -17.66 1.54 1.53
C LEU A 115 -18.13 1.61 0.08
#